data_AF-A0A527VLF2-F1
#
_entry.id   AF-A0A527VLF2-F1
#
_cell.length_a   1.000
_cell.length_b   1.000
_cell.length_c   1.000
_cell.angle_alpha   90.00
_cell.angle_beta   90.00
_cell.angle_gamma   90.00
#
_symmetry.space_group_name_H-M   'P 1'
#
loop_
_entity.id
_entity.type
_entity.pdbx_description
1 polymer ?
#
loop_
_entity_poly.entity_id
_entity_poly.type
_entity_poly.pdbx_seq_one_letter_code
_entity_poly.pdbx_strand_id
1 'polypeptide(L)' 'MESIYEYGARAGFWRLYRLFTEAQVPVTCYGVATALARSPDQVAAMQEAGWEIASHGLKWIDYRDHSAEDER' A
#
# COMPACT_ATOMS: atom_id res chain seq x y z
N MET A 1 9.67 0.70 16.72
CA MET A 1 8.81 -0.08 15.81
C MET A 1 8.33 0.80 14.65
N GLU A 2 7.90 2.04 14.92
CA GLU A 2 7.51 3.02 13.89
C GLU A 2 8.55 3.19 12.77
N SER A 3 9.84 3.26 13.11
CA SER A 3 10.93 3.37 12.14
C SER A 3 11.00 2.24 11.11
N ILE A 4 10.55 1.02 11.45
CA ILE A 4 10.52 -0.12 10.53
C ILE A 4 9.41 0.07 9.50
N TYR A 5 8.23 0.54 9.92
CA TYR A 5 7.12 0.86 9.01
C TYR A 5 7.44 2.06 8.12
N GLU A 6 8.02 3.12 8.71
CA GLU A 6 8.44 4.29 7.96
C GLU A 6 9.47 3.97 6.88
N TYR A 7 10.37 3.00 7.12
CA TYR A 7 11.32 2.57 6.11
C TYR A 7 10.63 2.03 4.86
N GLY A 8 9.55 1.26 5.02
CA GLY A 8 8.75 0.74 3.92
C GLY A 8 8.23 1.86 3.03
N ALA A 9 7.61 2.89 3.63
CA ALA A 9 7.10 4.04 2.89
C ALA A 9 8.23 4.90 2.29
N ARG A 10 9.24 5.27 3.08
CA ARG A 10 10.27 6.24 2.71
C ARG A 10 11.28 5.70 1.71
N ALA A 11 11.57 4.40 1.73
CA ALA A 11 12.66 3.82 0.95
C ALA A 11 12.30 2.48 0.27
N GLY A 12 11.62 1.58 0.99
CA GLY A 12 11.28 0.24 0.50
C GLY A 12 10.43 0.28 -0.77
N PHE A 13 9.34 1.06 -0.73
CA PHE A 13 8.43 1.24 -1.86
C PHE A 13 9.18 1.71 -3.12
N TRP A 14 9.95 2.78 -3.02
CA TRP A 14 10.65 3.36 -4.19
C TRP A 14 11.69 2.42 -4.79
N ARG A 15 12.30 1.55 -3.97
CA ARG A 15 13.20 0.52 -4.48
C ARG A 15 12.45 -0.52 -5.31
N LEU A 16 11.31 -1.01 -4.81
CA LEU A 16 10.48 -1.97 -5.55
C LEU A 16 9.84 -1.32 -6.78
N TYR A 17 9.39 -0.07 -6.67
CA TYR A 17 8.87 0.72 -7.78
C TYR A 17 9.84 0.72 -8.96
N ARG A 18 11.08 1.16 -8.75
CA ARG A 18 12.11 1.16 -9.80
C ARG A 18 12.36 -0.24 -10.35
N LEU A 19 12.50 -1.25 -9.49
CA LEU A 19 12.75 -2.63 -9.92
C LEU A 19 11.68 -3.13 -10.89
N PHE A 20 10.40 -2.97 -10.54
CA PHE A 20 9.31 -3.51 -11.34
C PHE A 20 9.01 -2.67 -12.59
N THR A 21 9.15 -1.34 -12.51
CA THR A 21 8.96 -0.48 -13.69
C THR A 21 10.08 -0.64 -14.72
N GLU A 22 11.34 -0.74 -14.28
CA GLU A 22 12.48 -1.02 -15.16
C GLU A 22 12.35 -2.41 -15.83
N ALA A 23 11.83 -3.40 -15.10
CA ALA A 23 11.59 -4.74 -15.62
C ALA A 23 10.30 -4.85 -16.46
N GLN A 24 9.49 -3.78 -16.54
CA GLN A 24 8.17 -3.76 -17.19
C GLN A 24 7.23 -4.87 -16.68
N VAL A 25 7.31 -5.18 -15.38
CA VAL A 25 6.47 -6.20 -14.75
C VAL A 25 5.26 -5.53 -14.09
N PRO A 26 4.02 -5.94 -14.43
CA PRO A 26 2.82 -5.41 -13.77
C PRO A 26 2.71 -5.95 -12.34
N VAL A 27 2.17 -5.12 -11.45
CA VAL A 27 1.98 -5.44 -10.03
C VAL A 27 0.55 -5.10 -9.61
N THR A 28 0.00 -5.89 -8.69
CA THR A 28 -1.19 -5.54 -7.92
C THR A 28 -0.77 -5.15 -6.51
N CYS A 29 -1.00 -3.90 -6.11
CA CYS A 29 -0.75 -3.41 -4.77
C CYS A 29 -1.96 -3.66 -3.87
N TYR A 30 -1.75 -4.36 -2.76
CA TYR A 30 -2.76 -4.52 -1.71
C TYR A 30 -2.70 -3.32 -0.77
N GLY A 31 -3.55 -2.33 -1.03
CA GLY A 31 -3.51 -1.03 -0.40
C GLY A 31 -4.44 -0.91 0.80
N VAL A 32 -3.87 -0.65 1.97
CA VAL A 32 -4.63 -0.29 3.19
C VAL A 32 -5.04 1.18 3.08
N ALA A 33 -6.34 1.48 3.11
CA ALA A 33 -6.83 2.81 2.74
C ALA A 33 -6.24 3.95 3.60
N THR A 34 -6.10 3.75 4.90
CA THR A 34 -5.48 4.76 5.80
C THR A 34 -3.99 4.95 5.55
N ALA A 35 -3.28 3.92 5.06
CA ALA A 35 -1.88 4.06 4.65
C ALA A 35 -1.78 4.83 3.33
N LEU A 36 -2.59 4.47 2.32
CA LEU A 36 -2.64 5.18 1.04
C LEU A 36 -2.96 6.67 1.21
N ALA A 37 -3.91 7.02 2.08
CA ALA A 37 -4.28 8.41 2.37
C ALA A 37 -3.13 9.25 2.96
N ARG A 38 -2.17 8.62 3.64
CA ARG A 38 -0.97 9.28 4.20
C ARG A 38 0.18 9.37 3.20
N SER A 39 0.03 8.73 2.03
CA SER A 39 1.08 8.41 1.08
C SER A 39 0.69 8.77 -0.37
N PRO A 40 0.24 10.02 -0.65
CA PRO A 40 -0.29 10.39 -1.95
C PRO A 40 0.72 10.23 -3.09
N ASP A 41 2.01 10.48 -2.84
CA ASP A 41 3.07 10.32 -3.85
C ASP A 41 3.25 8.86 -4.27
N GLN A 42 3.14 7.92 -3.32
CA GLN A 42 3.18 6.48 -3.65
C GLN A 42 1.94 6.07 -4.45
N VAL A 43 0.75 6.59 -4.10
CA VAL A 43 -0.49 6.32 -4.85
C VAL A 43 -0.37 6.83 -6.28
N ALA A 44 0.12 8.05 -6.47
CA ALA A 44 0.33 8.64 -7.79
C ALA A 44 1.32 7.81 -8.62
N ALA A 45 2.43 7.35 -8.02
CA ALA A 45 3.40 6.50 -8.69
C ALA A 45 2.79 5.14 -9.12
N MET A 46 1.99 4.50 -8.25
CA MET A 46 1.27 3.27 -8.61
C MET A 46 0.34 3.48 -9.82
N GLN A 47 -0.40 4.60 -9.82
CA GLN A 47 -1.31 4.96 -10.92
C GLN A 47 -0.55 5.25 -12.23
N GLU A 48 0.54 6.00 -12.16
CA GLU A 48 1.40 6.30 -13.31
C GLU A 48 2.00 5.02 -13.93
N ALA A 49 2.42 4.08 -13.09
CA ALA A 49 2.92 2.78 -13.54
C ALA A 49 1.82 1.83 -14.05
N GLY A 50 0.55 2.23 -13.99
CA GLY A 50 -0.58 1.41 -14.41
C GLY A 50 -0.80 0.17 -13.54
N TRP A 51 -0.36 0.20 -12.28
CA TRP A 51 -0.55 -0.90 -11.35
C TRP A 51 -1.98 -0.97 -10.84
N GLU A 52 -2.48 -2.18 -10.64
CA GLU A 52 -3.77 -2.39 -9.97
C GLU A 52 -3.62 -2.07 -8.47
N ILE A 53 -4.59 -1.37 -7.88
CA ILE A 53 -4.65 -1.16 -6.42
C ILE A 53 -5.87 -1.89 -5.89
N ALA A 54 -5.66 -3.08 -5.33
CA ALA A 54 -6.70 -3.86 -4.67
C ALA A 54 -6.87 -3.39 -3.23
N SER A 55 -8.12 -3.44 -2.74
CA SER A 55 -8.41 -3.11 -1.34
C SER A 55 -7.74 -4.10 -0.40
N HIS A 56 -7.06 -3.58 0.63
CA HIS A 56 -6.57 -4.36 1.76
C HIS A 56 -7.17 -3.89 3.10
N GLY A 57 -8.42 -3.41 3.03
CA GLY A 57 -9.16 -2.91 4.19
C GLY A 57 -8.86 -1.45 4.56
N LEU A 58 -9.66 -0.91 5.48
CA LEU A 58 -9.51 0.47 5.96
C LEU A 58 -8.25 0.63 6.83
N LYS A 59 -8.04 -0.31 7.75
CA LYS A 59 -6.90 -0.38 8.67
C LYS A 59 -6.25 -1.74 8.58
N TRP A 60 -4.96 -1.81 8.88
CA TRP A 60 -4.24 -3.08 8.98
C TRP A 60 -4.18 -3.51 10.44
N ILE A 61 -5.21 -4.24 10.86
CA ILE A 61 -5.39 -4.76 12.22
C ILE A 61 -5.98 -6.18 12.13
N ASP A 62 -5.96 -6.94 13.22
CA ASP A 62 -6.65 -8.22 13.30
C ASP A 62 -8.15 -7.98 13.52
N TYR A 63 -8.97 -8.41 12.55
CA TYR A 63 -10.42 -8.23 12.57
C TYR A 63 -11.18 -9.44 13.15
N ARG A 64 -10.49 -10.52 13.58
CA ARG A 64 -11.13 -11.79 13.98
C ARG A 64 -12.31 -11.66 14.95
N ASP A 65 -12.19 -10.78 15.94
CA ASP A 65 -13.18 -10.61 17.02
C ASP A 65 -13.97 -9.28 16.89
N HIS A 66 -13.87 -8.60 15.74
CA HIS A 66 -14.62 -7.37 15.49
C HIS A 66 -16.09 -7.66 15.17
N SER A 67 -16.97 -6.73 15.52
CA SER A 67 -18.36 -6.81 15.09
C SER A 67 -18.48 -6.49 13.60
N ALA A 68 -19.51 -7.02 12.94
CA ALA A 68 -19.80 -6.67 11.55
C ALA A 68 -20.19 -5.19 11.35
N GLU A 69 -20.50 -4.45 12.42
CA GLU A 69 -20.71 -3.01 12.36
C GLU A 69 -19.38 -2.26 12.34
N ASP A 70 -18.38 -2.71 13.12
CA ASP A 70 -17.03 -2.12 13.16
C ASP A 70 -16.19 -2.39 11.88
N GLU A 71 -16.60 -3.35 11.05
CA GLU A 71 -15.99 -3.69 9.75
C GLU A 71 -16.57 -2.91 8.56
N ARG A 72 -17.66 -2.15 8.76
CA ARG A 72 -18.31 -1.35 7.71
C ARG A 72 -17.66 0.02 7.55
#